data_AF-A0A954P878-F1
#
_entry.id   AF-A0A954P878-F1
#
_cell.length_a   1.000
_cell.length_b   1.000
_cell.length_c   1.000
_cell.angle_alpha   90.00
_cell.angle_beta   90.00
_cell.angle_gamma   90.00
#
_symmetry.space_group_name_H-M   'P 1'
#
loop_
_entity.id
_entity.type
_entity.pdbx_description
1 polymer ?
#
loop_
_entity_poly.entity_id
_entity_poly.type
_entity_poly.pdbx_seq_one_letter_code
_entity_poly.pdbx_strand_id
1 'polypeptide(L)'
;MSGQSGLIILALCAALLLALALILWLIRYRQQRIVDNPDLLFRELCSAHGVTWRQRQLLKKLVRLQGLKDPCLLWLDVELWDLEKIKSRSLSSPRQQKRISALKHTLFTYPN
;
A
#
# COMPACT_ATOMS: atom_id res chain seq x y z
N MET A 1 13.97 -52.85 0.81
CA MET A 1 14.12 -51.56 0.12
C MET A 1 13.13 -50.49 0.57
N SER A 2 12.45 -50.65 1.72
CA SER A 2 11.39 -49.75 2.22
C SER A 2 11.88 -48.60 3.12
N GLY A 3 13.10 -48.67 3.68
CA GLY A 3 13.61 -47.65 4.60
C GLY A 3 14.10 -46.35 3.94
N GLN A 4 14.57 -46.41 2.70
CA GLN A 4 15.13 -45.23 2.00
C GLN A 4 14.03 -44.26 1.54
N SER A 5 12.87 -44.79 1.11
CA SER A 5 11.72 -43.97 0.69
C SER A 5 11.16 -43.13 1.85
N GLY A 6 11.16 -43.68 3.07
CA GLY A 6 10.72 -42.96 4.27
C GLY A 6 11.62 -41.77 4.58
N LEU A 7 12.94 -41.93 4.48
CA LEU A 7 13.91 -40.86 4.71
C LEU A 7 13.80 -39.72 3.69
N ILE A 8 13.54 -40.05 2.42
CA ILE A 8 13.36 -39.06 1.35
C ILE A 8 12.10 -38.23 1.60
N ILE A 9 10.99 -38.86 1.96
CA ILE A 9 9.73 -38.16 2.27
C ILE A 9 9.92 -37.23 3.47
N LEU A 10 10.60 -37.71 4.51
CA LEU A 10 10.86 -36.94 5.73
C LEU A 10 11.76 -35.72 5.45
N ALA A 11 12.79 -35.88 4.62
CA ALA A 11 13.65 -34.79 4.17
C ALA A 11 12.88 -33.75 3.34
N LEU A 12 11.99 -34.19 2.44
CA LEU A 12 11.14 -33.29 1.65
C LEU A 12 10.17 -32.50 2.53
N CYS A 13 9.52 -33.16 3.49
CA CYS A 13 8.64 -32.49 4.45
C CYS A 13 9.40 -31.46 5.29
N ALA A 14 10.59 -31.81 5.78
CA ALA A 14 11.43 -30.90 6.54
C ALA A 14 11.84 -29.68 5.70
N ALA A 15 12.27 -29.89 4.45
CA ALA A 15 12.65 -28.80 3.54
C ALA A 15 11.45 -27.88 3.24
N LEU A 16 10.26 -28.45 3.03
CA LEU A 16 9.03 -27.70 2.79
C LEU A 16 8.65 -26.83 3.99
N LEU A 17 8.72 -27.39 5.20
CA LEU A 17 8.45 -26.66 6.44
C LEU A 17 9.46 -25.51 6.65
N LEU A 18 10.74 -25.76 6.35
CA LEU A 18 11.80 -24.75 6.44
C LEU A 18 11.58 -23.61 5.44
N ALA A 19 11.22 -23.93 4.20
CA ALA A 19 10.86 -22.94 3.18
C ALA A 19 9.64 -22.11 3.61
N LEU A 20 8.60 -22.77 4.13
CA LEU A 20 7.40 -22.07 4.62
C LEU A 20 7.72 -21.13 5.80
N ALA A 21 8.53 -21.60 6.76
CA ALA A 21 8.97 -20.79 7.89
C ALA A 21 9.78 -19.56 7.42
N LEU A 22 10.66 -19.74 6.43
CA LEU A 22 11.45 -18.64 5.86
C LEU A 22 10.55 -17.60 5.16
N ILE A 23 9.56 -18.05 4.39
CA ILE A 23 8.59 -17.16 3.73
C ILE A 23 7.80 -16.36 4.76
N LEU A 24 7.28 -17.02 5.81
CA LEU A 24 6.54 -16.35 6.88
C LEU A 24 7.42 -15.36 7.65
N TRP A 25 8.68 -15.71 7.91
CA TRP A 25 9.65 -14.82 8.54
C TRP A 25 9.92 -13.59 7.69
N LEU A 26 10.11 -13.74 6.38
CA LEU A 26 10.29 -12.61 5.46
C LEU A 26 9.06 -11.70 5.40
N ILE A 27 7.85 -12.27 5.36
CA ILE A 27 6.60 -11.50 5.40
C ILE A 27 6.51 -10.70 6.71
N ARG A 28 6.80 -11.33 7.86
CA ARG A 28 6.81 -10.65 9.16
C ARG A 28 7.87 -9.57 9.27
N TYR A 29 9.08 -9.84 8.77
CA TYR A 29 10.17 -8.86 8.76
C TYR A 29 9.81 -7.63 7.93
N ARG A 30 9.17 -7.84 6.77
CA ARG A 30 8.66 -6.75 5.93
C ARG A 30 7.54 -5.99 6.63
N GLN A 31 6.58 -6.69 7.24
CA GLN A 31 5.50 -6.04 7.99
C GLN A 31 6.04 -5.16 9.13
N GLN A 32 7.01 -5.63 9.91
CA GLN A 32 7.60 -4.84 11.00
C GLN A 32 8.31 -3.58 10.49
N ARG A 33 9.06 -3.67 9.38
CA ARG A 33 9.74 -2.50 8.80
C ARG A 33 8.81 -1.52 8.09
N ILE A 34 7.70 -2.00 7.55
CA ILE A 34 6.70 -1.18 6.86
C ILE A 34 5.90 -0.34 7.86
N VAL A 35 5.64 -0.88 9.06
CA VAL A 35 4.90 -0.20 10.14
C VAL A 35 5.65 1.02 10.69
N ASP A 36 6.99 1.02 10.70
CA ASP A 36 7.77 2.10 11.31
C ASP A 36 7.95 3.34 10.42
N ASN A 37 7.54 3.31 9.14
CA ASN A 37 7.72 4.45 8.25
C ASN A 37 6.50 4.68 7.32
N PRO A 38 5.55 5.53 7.75
CA PRO A 38 4.33 5.81 6.99
C PRO A 38 4.61 6.42 5.60
N ASP A 39 5.74 7.10 5.42
CA ASP A 39 6.16 7.66 4.12
C ASP A 39 6.62 6.58 3.12
N LEU A 40 7.20 5.47 3.62
CA LEU A 40 7.53 4.29 2.82
C LEU A 40 6.28 3.49 2.49
N LEU A 41 5.38 3.28 3.46
CA LEU A 41 4.12 2.57 3.24
C LEU A 41 3.28 3.29 2.18
N PHE A 42 3.18 4.62 2.27
CA PHE A 42 2.56 5.46 1.25
C PHE A 42 3.24 5.34 -0.12
N ARG A 43 4.58 5.22 -0.17
CA ARG A 43 5.32 5.02 -1.43
C ARG A 43 4.99 3.68 -2.06
N GLU A 44 4.97 2.63 -1.26
CA GLU A 44 4.68 1.26 -1.72
C GLU A 44 3.23 1.15 -2.20
N LEU A 45 2.27 1.71 -1.46
CA LEU A 45 0.88 1.85 -1.89
C LEU A 45 0.77 2.60 -3.21
N CYS A 46 1.42 3.77 -3.32
CA CYS A 46 1.43 4.52 -4.58
C CYS A 46 2.00 3.69 -5.74
N SER A 47 3.09 2.95 -5.50
CA SER A 47 3.71 2.09 -6.53
C SER A 47 2.80 0.93 -6.93
N ALA A 48 2.12 0.30 -5.98
CA ALA A 48 1.21 -0.81 -6.22
C ALA A 48 -0.01 -0.41 -7.06
N HIS A 49 -0.50 0.82 -6.88
CA HIS A 49 -1.61 1.38 -7.64
C HIS A 49 -1.20 2.12 -8.93
N GLY A 50 0.06 2.00 -9.37
CA GLY A 50 0.54 2.65 -10.59
C GLY A 50 0.54 4.19 -10.53
N VAL A 51 0.55 4.75 -9.32
CA VAL A 51 0.51 6.20 -9.09
C VAL A 51 1.86 6.82 -9.46
N THR A 52 1.84 7.69 -10.47
CA THR A 52 3.03 8.40 -10.93
C THR A 52 3.57 9.38 -9.88
N TRP A 53 4.85 9.74 -9.99
CA TRP A 53 5.49 10.70 -9.07
C TRP A 53 4.72 12.03 -8.97
N ARG A 54 4.17 12.54 -10.10
CA ARG A 54 3.37 13.77 -10.12
C ARG A 54 2.05 13.63 -9.36
N GLN A 55 1.38 12.49 -9.47
CA GLN A 55 0.16 12.19 -8.72
C GLN A 55 0.46 12.01 -7.23
N ARG A 56 1.59 11.39 -6.88
CA ARG A 56 2.07 11.26 -5.50
C ARG A 56 2.29 12.61 -4.82
N GLN A 57 2.89 13.58 -5.51
CA GLN A 57 3.04 14.94 -4.98
C GLN A 57 1.70 15.62 -4.73
N LEU A 58 0.71 15.37 -5.61
CA LEU A 58 -0.64 15.89 -5.47
C LEU A 58 -1.36 15.29 -4.24
N LEU A 59 -1.20 13.99 -4.01
CA LEU A 59 -1.68 13.32 -2.80
C LEU A 59 -1.02 13.89 -1.54
N LYS A 60 0.31 14.04 -1.52
CA LYS A 60 1.02 14.67 -0.37
C LYS A 60 0.52 16.09 -0.09
N LYS A 61 0.19 16.85 -1.13
CA LYS A 61 -0.39 18.18 -0.98
C LYS A 61 -1.80 18.12 -0.36
N LEU A 62 -2.61 17.14 -0.75
CA LEU A 62 -3.95 16.92 -0.19
C LEU A 62 -3.87 16.56 1.31
N VAL A 63 -3.01 15.61 1.68
CA VAL A 63 -2.72 15.22 3.08
C VAL A 63 -2.35 16.45 3.92
N ARG A 64 -1.41 17.27 3.42
CA ARG A 64 -0.98 18.51 4.11
C ARG A 64 -2.11 19.51 4.27
N LEU A 65 -2.95 19.68 3.25
CA LEU A 65 -4.09 20.62 3.29
C LEU A 65 -5.18 20.16 4.27
N GLN A 66 -5.28 18.87 4.54
CA GLN A 66 -6.22 18.29 5.51
C GLN A 66 -5.63 18.14 6.91
N GLY A 67 -4.34 18.47 7.11
CA GLY A 67 -3.66 18.31 8.39
C GLY A 67 -3.47 16.85 8.82
N LEU A 68 -3.53 15.91 7.87
CA LEU A 68 -3.34 14.49 8.16
C LEU A 68 -1.87 14.22 8.50
N LYS A 69 -1.63 13.56 9.65
CA LYS A 69 -0.29 13.14 10.07
C LYS A 69 0.19 11.92 9.29
N ASP A 70 -0.72 11.01 8.96
CA ASP A 70 -0.44 9.82 8.16
C ASP A 70 -1.10 9.96 6.78
N PRO A 71 -0.31 9.98 5.70
CA PRO A 71 -0.85 10.06 4.37
C PRO A 71 -1.62 8.79 3.95
N CYS A 72 -1.36 7.63 4.57
CA CYS A 72 -2.03 6.37 4.27
C CYS A 72 -3.52 6.37 4.61
N LEU A 73 -3.98 7.28 5.48
CA LEU A 73 -5.39 7.44 5.82
C LEU A 73 -6.26 7.75 4.61
N LEU A 74 -5.71 8.38 3.57
CA LEU A 74 -6.43 8.63 2.31
C LEU A 74 -6.86 7.34 1.58
N TRP A 75 -6.22 6.21 1.84
CA TRP A 75 -6.62 4.93 1.26
C TRP A 75 -7.71 4.23 2.08
N LEU A 76 -7.82 4.56 3.37
CA LEU A 76 -8.72 3.90 4.30
C LEU A 76 -10.08 4.61 4.37
N ASP A 77 -10.08 5.94 4.23
CA ASP A 77 -11.28 6.74 4.38
C ASP A 77 -11.58 7.53 3.11
N VAL A 78 -12.69 7.15 2.46
CA VAL A 78 -13.22 7.76 1.24
C VAL A 78 -13.73 9.18 1.50
N GLU A 79 -14.15 9.50 2.73
CA GLU A 79 -14.65 10.82 3.09
C GLU A 79 -13.54 11.88 3.12
N LEU A 80 -12.29 11.45 3.34
CA LEU A 80 -11.11 12.33 3.23
C LEU A 80 -10.87 12.80 1.79
N TRP A 81 -11.60 12.30 0.80
CA TRP A 81 -11.53 12.81 -0.58
C TRP A 81 -12.52 13.92 -0.88
N ASP A 82 -13.33 14.33 0.10
CA ASP A 82 -14.31 15.38 -0.07
C ASP A 82 -13.65 16.76 -0.20
N LEU A 83 -13.46 17.18 -1.45
CA LEU A 83 -12.84 18.45 -1.81
C LEU A 83 -13.67 19.67 -1.41
N GLU A 84 -14.97 19.50 -1.14
CA GLU A 84 -15.83 20.60 -0.70
C GLU A 84 -15.55 20.95 0.76
N LYS A 85 -15.21 19.96 1.59
CA LYS A 85 -14.74 20.17 2.97
C LYS A 85 -13.35 20.83 3.01
N ILE A 86 -12.54 20.66 1.97
CA ILE A 86 -11.22 21.30 1.86
C ILE A 86 -11.39 22.75 1.40
N LYS A 87 -11.46 23.70 2.35
CA LYS A 87 -11.43 25.16 2.08
C LYS A 87 -10.07 25.64 1.58
N SER A 88 -9.58 25.09 0.47
CA SER A 88 -8.30 25.47 -0.15
C SER A 88 -8.53 26.07 -1.52
N ARG A 89 -8.27 27.39 -1.62
CA ARG A 89 -8.27 28.19 -2.87
C ARG A 89 -7.38 27.57 -3.96
N SER A 90 -6.39 26.78 -3.56
CA SER A 90 -5.44 26.08 -4.43
C SER A 90 -5.99 24.79 -5.04
N LEU A 91 -7.12 24.25 -4.56
CA LEU A 91 -7.75 23.03 -5.10
C LEU A 91 -9.11 23.31 -5.75
N SER A 92 -9.61 24.55 -5.65
CA SER A 92 -10.85 25.00 -6.29
C SER A 92 -10.77 25.10 -7.82
N SER A 93 -9.62 24.83 -8.45
CA SER A 93 -9.54 24.80 -9.91
C SER A 93 -10.30 23.57 -10.45
N PRO A 94 -11.21 23.74 -11.44
CA PRO A 94 -11.96 22.63 -12.03
C PRO A 94 -11.05 21.54 -12.63
N ARG A 95 -9.86 21.94 -13.11
CA ARG A 95 -8.86 21.01 -13.66
C ARG A 95 -8.22 20.13 -12.58
N GLN A 96 -8.01 20.66 -11.38
CA GLN A 96 -7.45 19.89 -10.28
C GLN A 96 -8.49 18.96 -9.67
N GLN A 97 -9.74 19.41 -9.54
CA GLN A 97 -10.85 18.55 -9.10
C GLN A 97 -11.01 17.32 -10.01
N LYS A 98 -10.97 17.50 -11.34
CA LYS A 98 -10.99 16.36 -12.30
C LYS A 98 -9.81 15.41 -12.13
N ARG A 99 -8.62 15.92 -11.81
CA ARG A 99 -7.42 15.08 -11.59
C ARG A 99 -7.51 14.29 -10.29
N ILE A 100 -8.09 14.89 -9.24
CA ILE A 100 -8.29 14.23 -7.95
C ILE A 100 -9.39 13.17 -8.06
N SER A 101 -10.50 13.47 -8.74
CA SER A 101 -11.56 12.47 -8.95
C SER A 101 -11.09 11.28 -9.80
N ALA A 102 -10.28 11.53 -10.83
CA ALA A 102 -9.63 10.46 -11.59
C ALA A 102 -8.71 9.60 -10.71
N LEU A 103 -7.91 10.24 -9.83
CA LEU A 103 -7.06 9.55 -8.86
C LEU A 103 -7.85 8.72 -7.86
N LYS A 104 -8.95 9.26 -7.33
CA LYS A 104 -9.88 8.53 -6.46
C LYS A 104 -10.35 7.25 -7.14
N HIS A 105 -10.79 7.36 -8.39
CA HIS A 105 -11.23 6.20 -9.17
C HIS A 105 -10.10 5.18 -9.40
N THR A 106 -8.88 5.62 -9.69
CA THR A 106 -7.73 4.70 -9.83
C THR A 106 -7.41 3.94 -8.53
N LEU A 107 -7.58 4.58 -7.37
CA LEU A 107 -7.25 3.98 -6.08
C LEU A 107 -8.33 3.01 -5.57
N PHE A 108 -9.61 3.29 -5.81
CA PHE A 108 -10.73 2.50 -5.26
C PHE A 108 -11.33 1.49 -6.25
N THR A 109 -11.06 1.59 -7.55
CA THR A 109 -11.65 0.70 -8.57
C THR A 109 -10.78 -0.53 -8.92
N TYR A 110 -9.62 -0.72 -8.28
CA TYR A 110 -8.75 -1.89 -8.48
C TYR A 110 -8.45 -2.65 -7.17
N PRO A 111 -9.20 -3.72 -6.87
CA PRO A 111 -8.71 -4.81 -6.05
C PRO A 111 -8.01 -5.82 -6.96
N ASN A 112 -6.69 -6.00 -6.82
CA ASN A 112 -6.06 -7.26 -7.22
C ASN A 112 -6.30 -8.28 -6.11
#